data_AF-A0A382UUG2-F1
#
_entry.id   AF-A0A382UUG2-F1
#
_cell.length_a   1.000
_cell.length_b   1.000
_cell.length_c   1.000
_cell.angle_alpha   90.00
_cell.angle_beta   90.00
_cell.angle_gamma   90.00
#
_symmetry.space_group_name_H-M   'P 1'
#
loop_
_entity.id
_entity.type
_entity.pdbx_description
1 polymer ?
#
loop_
_entity_poly.entity_id
_entity_poly.type
_entity_poly.pdbx_seq_one_letter_code
_entity_poly.pdbx_strand_id
1 'polypeptide(L)' 'YELLSNESAVSGFVMDEIEGVCVEVEKVAGNKCNRCWKFTQALNDNQICDRCEEVIQ' A
#
# COMPACT_ATOMS: atom_id res chain seq x y z
N TYR A 1 -34.94 -20.71 7.45
CA TYR A 1 -33.87 -20.11 6.63
C TYR A 1 -32.65 -20.07 7.53
N GLU A 2 -31.69 -20.97 7.30
CA GLU A 2 -30.41 -20.88 7.99
C GLU A 2 -29.64 -19.71 7.35
N LEU A 3 -29.52 -18.62 8.11
CA LEU A 3 -28.57 -17.57 7.81
C LEU A 3 -27.20 -18.12 8.17
N LEU A 4 -26.50 -18.66 7.17
CA LEU A 4 -25.07 -18.92 7.28
C LEU A 4 -24.39 -17.54 7.37
N SER A 5 -24.20 -17.04 8.59
CA SER A 5 -23.28 -15.93 8.85
C SER A 5 -21.89 -16.43 8.48
N ASN A 6 -21.50 -16.15 7.24
CA ASN A 6 -20.13 -16.29 6.81
C ASN A 6 -19.32 -15.21 7.52
N GLU A 7 -18.99 -15.47 8.79
CA GLU A 7 -17.95 -14.73 9.51
C GLU A 7 -16.57 -15.16 8.97
N SER A 8 -16.38 -15.10 7.64
CA SER A 8 -15.06 -14.84 7.11
C SER A 8 -14.74 -13.43 7.57
N ALA A 9 -14.05 -13.32 8.71
CA ALA A 9 -13.63 -12.08 9.32
C ALA A 9 -13.20 -11.09 8.23
N VAL A 10 -13.93 -9.99 8.11
CA VAL A 10 -13.63 -8.96 7.11
C VAL A 10 -12.21 -8.48 7.39
N SER A 11 -11.26 -8.82 6.52
CA SER A 11 -9.84 -8.53 6.69
C SER A 11 -9.50 -7.10 6.28
N GLY A 12 -10.24 -6.12 6.77
CA GLY A 12 -10.01 -4.74 6.38
C GLY A 12 -10.85 -3.74 7.14
N PHE A 13 -10.54 -2.47 6.92
CA PHE A 13 -11.26 -1.35 7.49
C PHE A 13 -12.58 -1.13 6.73
N VAL A 14 -13.68 -0.99 7.48
CA VAL A 14 -15.02 -0.70 6.95
C VAL A 14 -15.47 0.65 7.50
N MET A 15 -16.05 1.49 6.64
CA MET A 15 -16.65 2.77 7.03
C MET A 15 -18.16 2.63 7.11
N ASP A 16 -18.75 2.99 8.25
CA ASP A 16 -20.20 2.90 8.47
C ASP A 16 -21.01 3.71 7.44
N GLU A 17 -20.44 4.80 6.93
CA GLU A 17 -21.06 5.70 5.96
C GLU A 17 -21.06 5.16 4.52
N ILE A 18 -20.32 4.08 4.24
CA ILE A 18 -20.17 3.52 2.89
C ILE A 18 -20.45 2.01 2.94
N GLU A 19 -21.71 1.66 2.69
CA GLU A 19 -22.15 0.26 2.66
C GLU A 19 -21.48 -0.54 1.53
N GLY A 20 -21.09 -1.77 1.84
CA GLY A 20 -20.54 -2.72 0.86
C GLY A 20 -19.08 -2.48 0.45
N VAL A 21 -18.38 -1.54 1.09
CA VAL A 21 -16.95 -1.25 0.82
C VAL A 21 -16.07 -1.64 2.01
N CYS A 22 -14.98 -2.33 1.71
CA CYS A 22 -13.92 -2.68 2.65
C CYS A 22 -12.56 -2.27 2.08
N VAL A 23 -11.67 -1.75 2.93
CA VAL A 23 -10.31 -1.33 2.57
C VAL A 23 -9.30 -2.22 3.28
N GLU A 24 -8.55 -2.98 2.50
CA GLU A 24 -7.41 -3.75 3.00
C GLU A 24 -6.12 -2.94 2.81
N VAL A 25 -5.19 -3.05 3.76
CA VAL A 25 -3.91 -2.33 3.72
C VAL A 25 -2.78 -3.33 3.88
N GLU A 26 -1.91 -3.38 2.88
CA GLU A 26 -0.72 -4.21 2.88
C GLU A 26 0.55 -3.37 2.85
N LYS A 27 1.63 -3.91 3.45
CA LYS A 27 2.95 -3.30 3.32
C LYS A 27 3.49 -3.54 1.92
N VAL A 28 3.80 -2.45 1.23
CA VAL A 28 4.46 -2.51 -0.08
C VAL A 28 5.87 -3.10 0.05
N ALA A 29 6.26 -3.95 -0.90
CA ALA A 29 7.60 -4.51 -1.00
C ALA A 29 8.61 -3.49 -1.56
N GLY A 30 9.91 -3.79 -1.39
CA GLY A 30 11.01 -2.98 -1.91
C GLY A 30 11.63 -2.05 -0.86
N ASN A 31 12.35 -1.04 -1.33
CA ASN A 31 13.17 -0.14 -0.51
C ASN A 31 12.66 1.30 -0.58
N LYS A 32 12.73 2.01 0.54
CA LYS A 32 12.34 3.43 0.63
C LYS A 32 13.40 4.32 -0.01
N CYS A 33 13.02 5.10 -1.02
CA CYS A 33 13.86 6.18 -1.55
C CYS A 33 14.08 7.28 -0.51
N ASN A 34 15.33 7.68 -0.26
CA ASN A 34 15.65 8.68 0.77
C ASN A 34 15.26 10.12 0.40
N ARG A 35 14.97 10.41 -0.87
CA ARG A 35 14.52 11.74 -1.33
C ARG A 35 13.01 11.92 -1.31
N CYS A 36 12.24 10.97 -1.82
CA CYS A 36 10.79 11.11 -1.98
C CYS A 36 9.95 10.20 -1.10
N TRP A 37 10.59 9.29 -0.36
CA TRP A 37 9.97 8.35 0.58
C TRP A 37 8.96 7.36 -0.05
N LYS A 38 8.94 7.26 -1.39
CA LYS A 38 8.24 6.17 -2.08
C LYS A 38 9.09 4.90 -2.04
N PHE A 39 8.40 3.76 -1.99
CA PHE A 39 9.02 2.45 -2.11
C PHE A 39 9.18 2.10 -3.59
N THR A 40 10.32 1.52 -3.93
CA THR A 40 10.67 1.04 -5.27
C THR A 40 11.49 -0.24 -5.15
N GLN A 41 11.54 -1.04 -6.22
CA GLN A 41 12.33 -2.27 -6.24
C GLN A 41 13.83 -2.00 -6.33
N ALA A 42 14.23 -0.90 -6.97
CA ALA A 42 15.63 -0.53 -7.16
C ALA A 42 15.90 0.90 -6.71
N LEU A 43 17.04 1.08 -6.03
CA LEU A 43 17.65 2.36 -5.71
C LEU A 43 19.03 2.40 -6.36
N ASN A 44 19.51 3.58 -6.72
CA ASN A 44 20.88 3.77 -7.16
C ASN A 44 21.85 3.87 -5.96
N ASP A 45 23.13 4.09 -6.24
CA ASP A 45 24.19 4.17 -5.23
C ASP A 45 23.96 5.27 -4.19
N ASN A 46 23.23 6.33 -4.56
CA ASN A 46 22.84 7.43 -3.68
C ASN A 46 21.59 7.12 -2.82
N GLN A 47 21.09 5.89 -2.86
CA GLN A 47 19.88 5.45 -2.15
C GLN A 47 18.61 6.23 -2.56
N ILE A 48 18.52 6.63 -3.83
CA ILE A 48 17.35 7.29 -4.41
C ILE A 48 16.85 6.55 -5.66
N CYS A 49 15.59 6.79 -6.04
CA CYS A 49 14.98 6.18 -7.22
C CYS A 49 15.28 6.97 -8.51
N ASP A 50 15.11 6.34 -9.68
CA ASP A 50 15.39 6.94 -11.00
C ASP A 50 14.67 8.28 -11.20
N ARG A 51 13.38 8.36 -10.86
CA ARG A 51 12.62 9.63 -10.88
C ARG A 51 13.30 10.74 -10.08
N CYS A 52 13.91 10.38 -8.95
CA CYS A 52 14.59 11.34 -8.10
C CYS A 52 15.97 11.72 -8.64
N GLU A 53 16.67 10.81 -9.30
CA GLU A 53 17.94 11.07 -9.99
C GLU A 53 17.74 11.97 -11.22
N GLU A 54 16.74 11.67 -12.06
CA GLU A 54 16.40 12.44 -13.28
C GLU A 54 16.12 13.93 -13.02
N VAL A 55 15.61 14.27 -11.85
CA VAL A 55 15.30 15.66 -11.47
C VAL A 55 16.52 16.40 -10.91
N ILE A 56 17.55 15.68 -10.49
CA ILE A 56 18.80 16.26 -9.95
C ILE A 56 19.80 16.54 -11.07
N GLN A 57 19.84 15.69 -12.10
CA GLN A 57 20.67 15.83 -13.29
C GLN A 57 20.19 16.99 -14.19
#